data_AF-A0A379SAR1-F1
#
_entry.id   AF-A0A379SAR1-F1
#
_cell.length_a   1.000
_cell.length_b   1.000
_cell.length_c   1.000
_cell.angle_alpha   90.00
_cell.angle_beta   90.00
_cell.angle_gamma   90.00
#
_symmetry.space_group_name_H-M   'P 1'
#
loop_
_entity.id
_entity.type
_entity.pdbx_description
1 polymer ?
#
loop_
_entity_poly.entity_id
_entity_poly.type
_entity_poly.pdbx_seq_one_letter_code
_entity_poly.pdbx_strand_id
1 'polypeptide(L)'
;MADYAVEPGDDPLLTLLNDNQIAHVSRQKVERDLQSVVEVLDNQGYDVIILMSTAVIKSMAARNTILLEPLRIIPPLVASIVDGHQVGVIVPVAELLAAQEKKWQVLQKPPVYSLANPVHGSEQQLIDAGQALLDQGADVIMLDCLGFHQRHRDILQQALDVPVLLSNVLIARLASELLV
;
A
#
# COMPACT_ATOMS: atom_id res chain seq x y z
N MET A 1 11.66 5.63 19.32
CA MET A 1 10.29 5.17 19.61
C MET A 1 9.58 6.03 20.65
N ALA A 2 10.22 6.43 21.76
CA ALA A 2 9.56 7.26 22.79
C ALA A 2 8.91 8.53 22.19
N ASP A 3 9.61 9.22 21.27
CA ASP A 3 9.10 10.43 20.62
C ASP A 3 7.88 10.20 19.73
N TYR A 4 7.64 8.95 19.31
CA TYR A 4 6.51 8.55 18.45
C TYR A 4 5.48 7.68 19.20
N ALA A 5 5.58 7.59 20.54
CA ALA A 5 4.62 6.85 21.34
C ALA A 5 3.19 7.39 21.11
N VAL A 6 2.23 6.47 21.05
CA VAL A 6 0.80 6.78 20.92
C VAL A 6 0.31 7.40 22.23
N GLU A 7 -0.23 8.61 22.16
CA GLU A 7 -0.82 9.33 23.30
C GLU A 7 -2.36 9.30 23.26
N PRO A 8 -3.06 9.59 24.37
CA PRO A 8 -4.51 9.71 24.37
C PRO A 8 -4.99 10.74 23.32
N GLY A 9 -5.81 10.27 22.37
CA GLY A 9 -6.30 11.08 21.25
C GLY A 9 -5.54 10.88 19.93
N ASP A 10 -4.40 10.18 19.97
CA ASP A 10 -3.69 9.80 18.76
C ASP A 10 -4.34 8.61 18.05
N ASP A 11 -4.27 8.61 16.73
CA ASP A 11 -4.61 7.44 15.93
C ASP A 11 -3.37 6.54 15.86
N PRO A 12 -3.48 5.24 16.22
CA PRO A 12 -2.36 4.33 16.05
C PRO A 12 -2.07 4.08 14.57
N LEU A 13 -0.78 4.05 14.24
CA LEU A 13 -0.26 3.70 12.93
C LEU A 13 0.60 2.44 13.05
N LEU A 14 0.15 1.35 12.44
CA LEU A 14 0.91 0.11 12.34
C LEU A 14 2.14 0.34 11.45
N THR A 15 3.33 0.12 12.00
CA THR A 15 4.61 0.38 11.34
C THR A 15 5.52 -0.82 11.47
N LEU A 16 6.11 -1.24 10.35
CA LEU A 16 7.22 -2.19 10.33
C LEU A 16 8.53 -1.42 10.50
N LEU A 17 9.27 -1.72 11.57
CA LEU A 17 10.57 -1.14 11.86
C LEU A 17 11.68 -1.84 11.06
N ASN A 18 12.87 -1.23 11.01
CA ASN A 18 14.02 -1.73 10.26
C ASN A 18 14.59 -3.07 10.79
N ASP A 19 14.26 -3.44 12.01
CA ASP A 19 14.55 -4.73 12.66
C ASP A 19 13.44 -5.76 12.42
N ASN A 20 12.51 -5.47 11.51
CA ASN A 20 11.32 -6.26 11.17
C ASN A 20 10.33 -6.45 12.32
N GLN A 21 10.43 -5.65 13.39
CA GLN A 21 9.43 -5.62 14.44
C GLN A 21 8.24 -4.75 14.05
N ILE A 22 7.06 -5.16 14.51
CA ILE A 22 5.84 -4.38 14.34
C ILE A 22 5.66 -3.48 15.56
N ALA A 23 5.45 -2.20 15.33
CA ALA A 23 5.16 -1.22 16.36
C ALA A 23 3.92 -0.40 16.00
N HIS A 24 3.25 0.12 17.02
CA HIS A 24 2.23 1.16 16.87
C HIS A 24 2.85 2.50 17.26
N VAL A 25 2.78 3.45 16.33
CA VAL A 25 3.26 4.81 16.53
C VAL A 25 2.11 5.81 16.35
N SER A 26 2.26 7.00 16.92
CA SER A 26 1.29 8.09 16.75
C SER A 26 1.26 8.55 15.28
N ARG A 27 0.11 8.43 14.63
CA ARG A 27 -0.08 8.93 13.25
C ARG A 27 0.17 10.44 13.17
N GLN A 28 -0.34 11.21 14.13
CA GLN A 28 -0.24 12.67 14.18
C GLN A 28 1.22 13.13 14.22
N LYS A 29 2.04 12.47 15.05
CA LYS A 29 3.47 12.78 15.14
C LYS A 29 4.22 12.40 13.87
N VAL A 30 3.87 11.26 13.27
CA VAL A 30 4.42 10.84 11.97
C VAL A 30 4.04 11.81 10.86
N GLU A 31 2.77 12.24 10.77
CA GLU A 31 2.30 13.22 9.79
C GLU A 31 3.06 14.54 9.92
N ARG A 32 3.19 15.09 11.13
CA ARG A 32 3.95 16.33 11.40
C ARG A 32 5.39 16.24 10.90
N ASP A 33 6.08 15.15 11.23
CA ASP A 33 7.50 15.01 10.91
C ASP A 33 7.70 14.67 9.42
N LEU A 34 6.79 13.91 8.80
CA LEU A 34 6.77 13.68 7.36
C LEU A 34 6.58 14.98 6.57
N GLN A 35 5.69 15.88 7.01
CA GLN A 35 5.54 17.19 6.37
C GLN A 35 6.86 17.98 6.39
N SER A 36 7.59 17.94 7.50
CA SER A 36 8.89 18.59 7.61
C SER A 36 9.91 18.00 6.62
N VAL A 37 9.90 16.67 6.42
CA VAL A 37 10.75 16.01 5.41
C VAL A 37 10.36 16.45 4.00
N VAL A 38 9.06 16.49 3.69
CA VAL A 38 8.55 16.96 2.39
C VAL A 38 9.00 18.39 2.13
N GLU A 39 8.89 19.29 3.11
CA GLU A 39 9.34 20.69 2.98
C GLU A 39 10.84 20.81 2.75
N VAL A 40 11.66 19.99 3.39
CA VAL A 40 13.11 19.97 3.16
C VAL A 40 13.41 19.55 1.72
N LEU A 41 12.78 18.49 1.22
CA LEU A 41 12.96 18.03 -0.15
C LEU A 41 12.44 19.06 -1.17
N ASP A 42 11.27 19.64 -0.93
CA ASP A 42 10.69 20.69 -1.78
C ASP A 42 11.61 21.92 -1.88
N ASN A 43 12.26 22.32 -0.79
CA ASN A 43 13.24 23.41 -0.78
C ASN A 43 14.59 23.04 -1.41
N GLN A 44 14.91 21.74 -1.53
CA GLN A 44 16.09 21.27 -2.27
C GLN A 44 15.88 21.25 -3.78
N GLY A 45 14.65 21.49 -4.25
CA GLY A 45 14.34 21.60 -5.68
C GLY A 45 14.18 20.26 -6.39
N TYR A 46 13.71 19.21 -5.70
CA TYR A 46 13.29 17.99 -6.38
C TYR A 46 12.03 18.24 -7.22
N ASP A 47 11.99 17.72 -8.45
CA ASP A 47 10.82 17.89 -9.33
C ASP A 47 9.62 17.03 -8.89
N VAL A 48 9.90 15.84 -8.34
CA VAL A 48 8.90 14.87 -7.91
C VAL A 48 9.30 14.26 -6.56
N ILE A 49 8.34 14.21 -5.62
CA ILE A 49 8.44 13.47 -4.37
C ILE A 49 7.34 12.41 -4.35
N ILE A 50 7.70 11.17 -4.02
CA ILE A 50 6.73 10.07 -3.87
C ILE A 50 6.66 9.68 -2.40
N LEU A 51 5.48 9.86 -1.80
CA LEU A 51 5.22 9.39 -0.44
C LEU A 51 4.88 7.90 -0.49
N MET A 52 5.89 7.04 -0.44
CA MET A 52 5.70 5.59 -0.43
C MET A 52 5.08 5.13 0.90
N SER A 53 3.74 5.17 0.98
CA SER A 53 2.95 4.76 2.14
C SER A 53 1.64 4.13 1.69
N THR A 54 1.18 3.10 2.41
CA THR A 54 -0.17 2.53 2.28
C THR A 54 -1.12 3.02 3.37
N ALA A 55 -0.61 3.78 4.34
CA ALA A 55 -1.42 4.36 5.40
C ALA A 55 -2.10 5.65 4.94
N VAL A 56 -3.22 5.97 5.58
CA VAL A 56 -3.86 7.28 5.43
C VAL A 56 -3.02 8.32 6.16
N ILE A 57 -2.15 9.00 5.42
CA ILE A 57 -1.40 10.17 5.87
C ILE A 57 -2.13 11.40 5.33
N LYS A 58 -2.63 12.25 6.22
CA LYS A 58 -3.42 13.43 5.84
C LYS A 58 -2.53 14.66 5.68
N SER A 59 -3.01 15.60 4.85
CA SER A 59 -2.56 17.00 4.86
C SER A 59 -1.09 17.22 4.49
N MET A 60 -0.51 16.39 3.62
CA MET A 60 0.82 16.65 3.08
C MET A 60 0.75 17.69 1.96
N ALA A 61 1.67 18.63 1.97
CA ALA A 61 1.75 19.69 0.97
C ALA A 61 3.20 19.95 0.54
N ALA A 62 3.40 20.07 -0.77
CA ALA A 62 4.61 20.61 -1.40
C ALA A 62 4.23 21.88 -2.16
N ARG A 63 5.16 22.84 -2.28
CA ARG A 63 4.91 24.13 -2.93
C ARG A 63 5.42 24.18 -4.36
N ASN A 64 6.58 23.59 -4.61
CA ASN A 64 7.28 23.64 -5.89
C ASN A 64 7.33 22.27 -6.58
N THR A 65 7.34 21.21 -5.78
CA THR A 65 7.46 19.81 -6.23
C THR A 65 6.10 19.16 -6.49
N ILE A 66 6.03 18.25 -7.46
CA ILE A 66 4.89 17.33 -7.61
C ILE A 66 4.96 16.28 -6.51
N LEU A 67 3.97 16.29 -5.60
CA LEU A 67 3.84 15.29 -4.55
C LEU A 67 2.89 14.16 -4.99
N LEU A 68 3.45 12.97 -5.20
CA LEU A 68 2.70 11.76 -5.52
C LEU A 68 2.35 10.98 -4.25
N GLU A 69 1.06 10.79 -4.03
CA GLU A 69 0.51 10.02 -2.92
C GLU A 69 -0.17 8.75 -3.46
N PRO A 70 0.44 7.55 -3.31
CA PRO A 70 -0.08 6.30 -3.85
C PRO A 70 -1.53 6.03 -3.43
N LEU A 71 -1.90 6.38 -2.19
CA LEU A 71 -3.26 6.17 -1.69
C LEU A 71 -4.34 6.94 -2.48
N ARG A 72 -4.00 8.12 -3.05
CA ARG A 72 -4.94 8.92 -3.86
C ARG A 72 -5.03 8.45 -5.30
N ILE A 73 -3.99 7.76 -5.77
CA ILE A 73 -3.81 7.41 -7.18
C ILE A 73 -4.20 5.95 -7.44
N ILE A 74 -3.74 5.03 -6.60
CA ILE A 74 -3.86 3.58 -6.83
C ILE A 74 -5.31 3.09 -6.77
N PRO A 75 -6.14 3.41 -5.75
CA PRO A 75 -7.51 2.93 -5.72
C PRO A 75 -8.36 3.32 -6.94
N PRO A 76 -8.44 4.60 -7.37
CA PRO A 76 -9.22 4.95 -8.56
C PRO A 76 -8.60 4.43 -9.87
N LEU A 77 -7.26 4.34 -9.96
CA LEU A 77 -6.60 3.70 -11.10
C LEU A 77 -7.02 2.24 -11.24
N VAL A 78 -6.89 1.47 -10.15
CA VAL A 78 -7.28 0.05 -10.13
C VAL A 78 -8.76 -0.08 -10.47
N ALA A 79 -9.63 0.73 -9.86
CA ALA A 79 -11.06 0.72 -10.18
C ALA A 79 -11.36 0.99 -11.66
N SER A 80 -10.53 1.79 -12.34
CA SER A 80 -10.68 2.09 -13.76
C SER A 80 -10.20 0.96 -14.67
N ILE A 81 -9.14 0.23 -14.29
CA ILE A 81 -8.54 -0.81 -15.15
C ILE A 81 -9.17 -2.20 -14.95
N VAL A 82 -9.74 -2.49 -13.78
CA VAL A 82 -10.35 -3.80 -13.50
C VAL A 82 -11.81 -3.90 -13.97
N ASP A 83 -12.45 -2.78 -14.33
CA ASP A 83 -13.78 -2.69 -14.98
C ASP A 83 -14.75 -3.87 -14.72
N GLY A 84 -15.28 -3.96 -13.51
CA GLY A 84 -16.29 -4.98 -13.15
C GLY A 84 -15.73 -6.38 -12.81
N HIS A 85 -14.43 -6.62 -12.95
CA HIS A 85 -13.76 -7.83 -12.44
C HIS A 85 -13.73 -7.85 -10.90
N GLN A 86 -13.81 -9.05 -10.32
CA GLN A 86 -13.72 -9.24 -8.88
C GLN A 86 -12.26 -9.12 -8.43
N VAL A 87 -11.97 -8.11 -7.61
CA VAL A 87 -10.63 -7.92 -7.05
C VAL A 87 -10.47 -8.79 -5.80
N GLY A 88 -9.37 -9.52 -5.72
CA GLY A 88 -8.86 -10.14 -4.51
C GLY A 88 -7.69 -9.34 -3.95
N VAL A 89 -7.63 -9.09 -2.64
CA VAL A 89 -6.54 -8.34 -2.01
C VAL A 89 -5.84 -9.23 -0.98
N ILE A 90 -4.53 -9.42 -1.14
CA ILE A 90 -3.71 -10.07 -0.12
C ILE A 90 -3.25 -9.02 0.88
N VAL A 91 -3.65 -9.21 2.14
CA VAL A 91 -3.36 -8.29 3.24
C VAL A 91 -2.25 -8.89 4.12
N PRO A 92 -1.22 -8.13 4.50
CA PRO A 92 -0.05 -8.70 5.18
C PRO A 92 -0.35 -9.17 6.61
N VAL A 93 -1.28 -8.51 7.31
CA VAL A 93 -1.72 -8.83 8.67
C VAL A 93 -3.19 -8.42 8.87
N ALA A 94 -3.91 -9.10 9.76
CA ALA A 94 -5.35 -8.91 9.94
C ALA A 94 -5.73 -7.49 10.41
N GLU A 95 -4.86 -6.82 11.16
CA GLU A 95 -5.05 -5.47 11.67
C GLU A 95 -5.24 -4.43 10.57
N LEU A 96 -4.79 -4.73 9.34
CA LEU A 96 -4.94 -3.85 8.19
C LEU A 96 -6.21 -4.09 7.37
N LEU A 97 -7.01 -5.12 7.69
CA LEU A 97 -8.23 -5.43 6.93
C LEU A 97 -9.21 -4.26 6.89
N ALA A 98 -9.54 -3.66 8.04
CA ALA A 98 -10.48 -2.53 8.09
C ALA A 98 -9.99 -1.31 7.29
N ALA A 99 -8.67 -1.07 7.28
CA ALA A 99 -8.08 0.00 6.48
C ALA A 99 -8.17 -0.31 4.98
N GLN A 100 -7.95 -1.57 4.59
CA GLN A 100 -8.08 -2.02 3.21
C GLN A 100 -9.53 -1.98 2.73
N GLU A 101 -10.49 -2.44 3.53
CA GLU A 101 -11.91 -2.35 3.22
C GLU A 101 -12.33 -0.91 2.92
N LYS A 102 -11.88 0.04 3.74
CA LYS A 102 -12.13 1.47 3.52
C LYS A 102 -11.46 2.00 2.25
N LYS A 103 -10.21 1.61 1.98
CA LYS A 103 -9.45 2.04 0.80
C LYS A 103 -10.11 1.61 -0.50
N TRP A 104 -10.65 0.39 -0.53
CA TRP A 104 -11.15 -0.23 -1.75
C TRP A 104 -12.64 -0.01 -2.02
N GLN A 105 -13.32 0.84 -1.24
CA GLN A 105 -14.74 1.20 -1.46
C GLN A 105 -15.03 1.85 -2.82
N VAL A 106 -13.99 2.35 -3.50
CA VAL A 106 -14.10 2.92 -4.85
C VAL A 106 -14.37 1.86 -5.93
N LEU A 107 -14.15 0.59 -5.64
CA LEU A 107 -14.42 -0.50 -6.58
C LEU A 107 -15.91 -0.77 -6.70
N GLN A 108 -16.36 -1.11 -7.91
CA GLN A 108 -17.77 -1.45 -8.17
C GLN A 108 -18.21 -2.71 -7.41
N LYS A 109 -17.30 -3.69 -7.29
CA LYS A 109 -17.49 -4.91 -6.48
C LYS A 109 -16.61 -4.82 -5.23
N PRO A 110 -17.16 -5.05 -4.02
CA PRO A 110 -16.35 -5.18 -2.82
C PRO A 110 -15.29 -6.28 -3.00
N PRO A 111 -14.01 -6.03 -2.65
CA PRO A 111 -13.00 -7.07 -2.77
C PRO A 111 -13.24 -8.26 -1.86
N VAL A 112 -12.64 -9.37 -2.24
CA VAL A 112 -12.42 -10.53 -1.35
C VAL A 112 -11.00 -10.46 -0.80
N TYR A 113 -10.79 -10.97 0.42
CA TYR A 113 -9.54 -10.78 1.15
C TYR A 113 -8.95 -12.11 1.61
N SER A 114 -7.62 -12.17 1.63
CA SER A 114 -6.85 -13.27 2.22
C SER A 114 -5.60 -12.71 2.90
N LEU A 115 -4.98 -13.52 3.77
CA LEU A 115 -3.81 -13.10 4.55
C LEU A 115 -2.56 -13.84 4.09
N ALA A 116 -1.50 -13.09 3.79
CA ALA A 116 -0.15 -13.64 3.67
C ALA A 116 0.88 -12.56 4.03
N ASN A 117 1.79 -12.87 4.94
CA ASN A 117 2.78 -11.92 5.40
C ASN A 117 3.99 -11.89 4.44
N PRO A 118 4.33 -10.75 3.81
CA PRO A 118 5.41 -10.68 2.83
C PRO A 118 6.83 -10.73 3.41
N VAL A 119 6.98 -10.58 4.73
CA VAL A 119 8.28 -10.52 5.41
C VAL A 119 8.59 -11.84 6.11
N HIS A 120 7.61 -12.35 6.85
CA HIS A 120 7.77 -13.54 7.70
C HIS A 120 7.06 -14.78 7.15
N GLY A 121 6.24 -14.62 6.11
CA GLY A 121 5.49 -15.71 5.50
C GLY A 121 6.30 -16.50 4.47
N SER A 122 5.91 -17.74 4.25
CA SER A 122 6.49 -18.59 3.20
C SER A 122 5.87 -18.33 1.83
N GLU A 123 6.55 -18.77 0.76
CA GLU A 123 6.00 -18.73 -0.59
C GLU A 123 4.72 -19.55 -0.71
N GLN A 124 4.65 -20.71 -0.04
CA GLN A 124 3.46 -21.55 -0.05
C GLN A 124 2.27 -20.82 0.59
N GLN A 125 2.48 -20.13 1.71
CA GLN A 125 1.41 -19.33 2.33
C GLN A 125 0.90 -18.23 1.39
N LEU A 126 1.78 -17.62 0.60
CA LEU A 126 1.40 -16.64 -0.41
C LEU A 126 0.55 -17.28 -1.52
N ILE A 127 0.97 -18.44 -2.03
CA ILE A 127 0.22 -19.19 -3.06
C ILE A 127 -1.15 -19.62 -2.54
N ASP A 128 -1.21 -20.19 -1.33
CA ASP A 128 -2.46 -20.62 -0.69
C ASP A 128 -3.42 -19.44 -0.50
N ALA A 129 -2.90 -18.29 -0.08
CA ALA A 129 -3.70 -17.06 0.04
C ALA A 129 -4.23 -16.58 -1.31
N GLY A 130 -3.44 -16.70 -2.38
CA GLY A 130 -3.88 -16.39 -3.73
C GLY A 130 -4.95 -17.37 -4.22
N GLN A 131 -4.76 -18.68 -4.04
CA GLN A 131 -5.75 -19.69 -4.41
C GLN A 131 -7.08 -19.49 -3.66
N ALA A 132 -7.02 -19.17 -2.37
CA ALA A 132 -8.21 -18.85 -1.59
C ALA A 132 -8.99 -17.64 -2.14
N LEU A 133 -8.32 -16.68 -2.80
CA LEU A 133 -9.01 -15.56 -3.46
C LEU A 133 -9.69 -16.02 -4.77
N LEU A 134 -9.04 -16.89 -5.55
CA LEU A 134 -9.64 -17.47 -6.76
C LEU A 134 -10.88 -18.31 -6.42
N ASP A 135 -10.81 -19.11 -5.35
CA ASP A 135 -11.95 -19.90 -4.87
C ASP A 135 -13.14 -19.01 -4.44
N GLN A 136 -12.85 -17.77 -4.03
CA GLN A 136 -13.84 -16.71 -3.75
C GLN A 136 -14.25 -15.90 -5.00
N GLY A 137 -13.76 -16.27 -6.18
CA GLY A 137 -14.12 -15.68 -7.46
C GLY A 137 -13.27 -14.48 -7.87
N ALA A 138 -12.07 -14.27 -7.30
CA ALA A 138 -11.19 -13.19 -7.74
C ALA A 138 -10.66 -13.43 -9.16
N ASP A 139 -10.86 -12.43 -10.03
CA ASP A 139 -10.35 -12.40 -11.40
C ASP A 139 -8.99 -11.68 -11.50
N VAL A 140 -8.63 -10.90 -10.47
CA VAL A 140 -7.39 -10.13 -10.38
C VAL A 140 -6.96 -10.02 -8.93
N ILE A 141 -5.66 -10.20 -8.67
CA ILE A 141 -5.09 -10.10 -7.32
C ILE A 141 -4.33 -8.79 -7.16
N MET A 142 -4.54 -8.13 -6.03
CA MET A 142 -3.84 -6.91 -5.64
C MET A 142 -2.90 -7.17 -4.45
N LEU A 143 -1.64 -6.85 -4.65
CA LEU A 143 -0.61 -6.78 -3.61
C LEU A 143 -0.42 -5.32 -3.18
N ASP A 144 -1.06 -4.94 -2.08
CA ASP A 144 -1.15 -3.56 -1.62
C ASP A 144 -0.51 -3.36 -0.24
N CYS A 145 0.80 -3.61 -0.17
CA CYS A 145 1.66 -3.32 0.96
C CYS A 145 3.06 -3.06 0.45
N LEU A 146 3.80 -2.15 1.09
CA LEU A 146 5.20 -1.88 0.74
C LEU A 146 6.12 -3.10 0.91
N GLY A 147 5.75 -4.05 1.77
CA GLY A 147 6.49 -5.31 1.93
C GLY A 147 6.34 -6.26 0.73
N PHE A 148 5.30 -6.10 -0.10
CA PHE A 148 5.19 -6.89 -1.32
C PHE A 148 6.13 -6.36 -2.41
N HIS A 149 6.74 -7.27 -3.16
CA HIS A 149 7.80 -6.98 -4.12
C HIS A 149 7.57 -7.79 -5.39
N GLN A 150 8.33 -7.49 -6.45
CA GLN A 150 8.21 -8.17 -7.74
C GLN A 150 8.26 -9.70 -7.60
N ARG A 151 9.14 -10.23 -6.74
CA ARG A 151 9.23 -11.66 -6.43
C ARG A 151 7.90 -12.28 -6.00
N HIS A 152 7.14 -11.59 -5.13
CA HIS A 152 5.83 -12.07 -4.65
C HIS A 152 4.81 -12.11 -5.78
N ARG A 153 4.84 -11.10 -6.66
CA ARG A 153 4.03 -11.07 -7.86
C ARG A 153 4.38 -12.22 -8.80
N ASP A 154 5.66 -12.45 -9.07
CA ASP A 154 6.13 -13.48 -9.99
C ASP A 154 5.72 -14.88 -9.50
N ILE A 155 5.85 -15.17 -8.21
CA ILE A 155 5.39 -16.42 -7.59
C ILE A 155 3.89 -16.64 -7.85
N LEU A 156 3.06 -15.63 -7.59
CA LEU A 156 1.61 -15.74 -7.81
C LEU A 156 1.25 -15.87 -9.28
N GLN A 157 1.91 -15.13 -10.18
CA GLN A 157 1.66 -15.23 -11.63
C GLN A 157 2.10 -16.56 -12.23
N GLN A 158 3.11 -17.22 -11.64
CA GLN A 158 3.51 -18.56 -12.04
C GLN A 158 2.55 -19.64 -11.52
N ALA A 159 1.98 -19.42 -10.33
CA ALA A 159 1.10 -20.40 -9.68
C ALA A 159 -0.38 -20.27 -10.07
N LEU A 160 -0.83 -19.08 -10.47
CA LEU A 160 -2.25 -18.75 -10.64
C LEU A 160 -2.51 -18.15 -12.03
N ASP A 161 -3.69 -18.45 -12.58
CA ASP A 161 -4.10 -18.01 -13.93
C ASP A 161 -4.88 -16.67 -13.88
N VAL A 162 -4.39 -15.70 -13.11
CA VAL A 162 -4.99 -14.36 -13.01
C VAL A 162 -3.92 -13.26 -12.99
N PRO A 163 -4.24 -12.04 -13.46
CA PRO A 163 -3.34 -10.90 -13.32
C PRO A 163 -3.08 -10.58 -11.83
N VAL A 164 -1.82 -10.27 -11.53
CA VAL A 164 -1.40 -9.81 -10.20
C VAL A 164 -0.85 -8.40 -10.33
N LEU A 165 -1.49 -7.46 -9.62
CA LEU A 165 -1.13 -6.06 -9.55
C LEU A 165 -0.31 -5.79 -8.29
N LEU A 166 0.66 -4.89 -8.40
CA LEU A 166 1.53 -4.52 -7.29
C LEU A 166 1.58 -3.00 -7.17
N SER A 167 1.08 -2.48 -6.05
CA SER A 167 0.91 -1.03 -5.80
C SER A 167 2.18 -0.22 -6.03
N ASN A 168 3.32 -0.66 -5.50
CA ASN A 168 4.59 0.06 -5.61
C ASN A 168 5.12 0.11 -7.06
N VAL A 169 4.88 -0.93 -7.87
CA VAL A 169 5.26 -0.93 -9.29
C VAL A 169 4.34 -0.02 -10.10
N LEU A 170 3.04 -0.01 -9.81
CA LEU A 170 2.09 0.87 -10.49
C LEU A 170 2.45 2.35 -10.27
N ILE A 171 2.71 2.75 -9.02
CA ILE A 171 3.07 4.16 -8.74
C ILE A 171 4.44 4.52 -9.31
N ALA A 172 5.43 3.61 -9.26
CA ALA A 172 6.74 3.87 -9.84
C ALA A 172 6.69 4.09 -11.36
N ARG A 173 5.86 3.31 -12.08
CA ARG A 173 5.65 3.48 -13.52
C ARG A 173 4.94 4.80 -13.84
N LEU A 174 3.96 5.21 -13.03
CA LEU A 174 3.33 6.52 -13.21
C LEU A 174 4.31 7.66 -12.93
N ALA A 175 5.14 7.52 -11.90
CA ALA A 175 6.14 8.52 -11.56
C ALA A 175 7.22 8.65 -12.62
N SER A 176 7.62 7.57 -13.31
CA SER A 176 8.62 7.66 -14.37
C SER A 176 8.19 8.50 -15.55
N GLU A 177 6.88 8.63 -15.82
CA GLU A 177 6.35 9.52 -16.87
C GLU A 177 6.51 11.01 -16.53
N LEU A 178 6.81 11.34 -15.27
CA LEU A 178 7.05 12.71 -14.83
C LEU A 178 8.54 13.09 -14.84
N LEU A 179 9.43 12.11 -15.09
CA LEU A 179 10.86 12.35 -15.18
C LEU A 179 11.20 12.68 -16.64
N VAL A 180 11.74 13.89 -16.85
CA VAL A 180 12.17 14.40 -18.17
C VAL A 180 13.66 14.14 -18.38
#